data_AF-A0A351X524-F1
#
_entry.id   AF-A0A351X524-F1
#
_cell.length_a   1.000
_cell.length_b   1.000
_cell.length_c   1.000
_cell.angle_alpha   90.00
_cell.angle_beta   90.00
_cell.angle_gamma   90.00
#
_symmetry.space_group_name_H-M   'P 1'
#
loop_
_entity.id
_entity.type
_entity.pdbx_description
1 polymer ?
#
loop_
_entity_poly.entity_id
_entity_poly.type
_entity_poly.pdbx_seq_one_letter_code
_entity_poly.pdbx_strand_id
1 'polypeptide(L)'
;FHLRYQTPSNLAALENTDLAADLNSMVFDELETEDDQPSRGNHITVSLIYPHWRSGTIPLSKSIARLLPTAYEAPRVNFTFVDEDTHKEFPGWVVRPHRYVFGLKEWYEEKSLIPGSLFVIKQGKIPGQVLIQALKKRPTKDWIRTVLVGTDGGVVFTMLKQQISNDLDDRMAIMVPDPEAIDKLWEQTGKARGTLEVSIINTMRELIKLSPQGHVHAQELYAGVNILRRCPPGIILQVLANQPQVSHLGDLYFKLDETASEE
;
A
#
# COMPACT_ATOMS: atom_id res chain seq x y z
N PHE A 1 3.40 2.89 14.25
CA PHE A 1 4.57 3.57 13.63
C PHE A 1 4.39 3.67 12.12
N HIS A 2 4.04 2.57 11.45
CA HIS A 2 4.02 2.48 9.99
C HIS A 2 3.03 3.40 9.26
N LEU A 3 1.98 3.87 9.94
CA LEU A 3 1.00 4.81 9.36
C LEU A 3 1.42 6.29 9.44
N ARG A 4 2.54 6.60 10.10
CA ARG A 4 2.98 7.99 10.24
C ARG A 4 3.70 8.44 8.98
N TYR A 5 3.16 9.47 8.35
CA TYR A 5 3.82 10.21 7.28
C TYR A 5 4.24 11.59 7.76
N GLN A 6 5.41 12.04 7.30
CA GLN A 6 5.89 13.40 7.51
C GLN A 6 5.97 14.05 6.14
N THR A 7 5.14 15.07 5.90
CA THR A 7 5.14 15.83 4.66
C THR A 7 6.51 16.49 4.48
N PRO A 8 7.21 16.24 3.37
CA PRO A 8 8.43 16.96 3.03
C PRO A 8 8.13 18.45 2.88
N SER A 9 9.01 19.29 3.42
CA SER A 9 8.81 20.75 3.47
C SER A 9 8.94 21.46 2.12
N ASN A 10 9.53 20.82 1.10
CA ASN A 10 9.92 21.45 -0.18
C ASN A 10 9.59 20.58 -1.41
N LEU A 11 8.41 19.96 -1.48
CA LEU A 11 7.99 19.30 -2.72
C LEU A 11 7.21 20.28 -3.62
N ALA A 12 7.65 20.39 -4.88
CA ALA A 12 6.91 21.12 -5.91
C ALA A 12 5.59 20.39 -6.21
N ALA A 13 4.54 21.16 -6.51
CA ALA A 13 3.24 20.59 -6.86
C ALA A 13 3.35 19.73 -8.13
N LEU A 14 2.56 18.65 -8.19
CA LEU A 14 2.46 17.86 -9.42
C LEU A 14 1.75 18.71 -10.49
N GLU A 15 2.38 18.92 -11.64
CA GLU A 15 1.76 19.68 -12.73
C GLU A 15 0.70 18.86 -13.48
N ASN A 16 0.79 17.52 -13.45
CA ASN A 16 -0.11 16.63 -14.18
C ASN A 16 -1.10 15.91 -13.25
N THR A 17 -2.30 16.50 -13.10
CA THR A 17 -3.37 15.96 -12.24
C THR A 17 -3.94 14.63 -12.71
N ASP A 18 -3.83 14.30 -14.01
CA ASP A 18 -4.44 13.09 -14.56
C ASP A 18 -3.69 11.83 -14.10
N LEU A 19 -2.35 11.87 -14.07
CA LEU A 19 -1.54 10.75 -13.54
C LEU A 19 -1.83 10.48 -12.05
N ALA A 20 -2.06 11.54 -11.27
CA ALA A 20 -2.42 11.41 -9.87
C ALA A 20 -3.78 10.72 -9.73
N ALA A 21 -4.79 11.15 -10.50
CA ALA A 21 -6.11 10.54 -10.50
C ALA A 21 -6.06 9.06 -10.91
N ASP A 22 -5.29 8.72 -11.95
CA ASP A 22 -5.12 7.34 -12.42
C ASP A 22 -4.54 6.45 -11.31
N LEU A 23 -3.44 6.88 -10.67
CA LEU A 23 -2.81 6.10 -9.60
C LEU A 23 -3.70 6.01 -8.35
N ASN A 24 -4.36 7.11 -7.99
CA ASN A 24 -5.28 7.18 -6.84
C ASN A 24 -6.51 6.29 -7.04
N SER A 25 -6.93 6.03 -8.28
CA SER A 25 -8.01 5.08 -8.57
C SER A 25 -7.63 3.61 -8.30
N MET A 26 -6.34 3.29 -8.29
CA MET A 26 -5.81 1.93 -8.12
C MET A 26 -5.42 1.62 -6.67
N VAL A 27 -5.21 2.64 -5.83
CA VAL A 27 -4.70 2.50 -4.46
C VAL A 27 -5.59 3.26 -3.48
N PHE A 28 -6.20 2.53 -2.55
CA PHE A 28 -6.97 3.13 -1.46
C PHE A 28 -6.02 3.61 -0.35
N ASP A 29 -5.48 4.81 -0.48
CA ASP A 29 -4.58 5.42 0.49
C ASP A 29 -5.28 6.55 1.28
N GLU A 30 -5.17 6.54 2.61
CA GLU A 30 -5.78 7.54 3.49
C GLU A 30 -5.06 8.89 3.53
N LEU A 31 -3.87 9.00 2.96
CA LEU A 31 -3.13 10.25 2.84
C LEU A 31 -3.54 11.04 1.60
N GLU A 32 -4.19 10.39 0.64
CA GLU A 32 -4.79 11.04 -0.53
C GLU A 32 -6.20 11.50 -0.18
N THR A 33 -6.47 12.78 -0.44
CA THR A 33 -7.73 13.42 -0.03
C THR A 33 -8.62 13.81 -1.20
N GLU A 34 -8.07 13.98 -2.40
CA GLU A 34 -8.79 14.66 -3.48
C GLU A 34 -9.43 13.67 -4.47
N ASP A 35 -8.75 12.57 -4.83
CA ASP A 35 -9.10 11.81 -6.05
C ASP A 35 -9.76 10.44 -5.87
N ASP A 36 -9.97 9.97 -4.63
CA ASP A 36 -10.71 8.72 -4.42
C ASP A 36 -12.19 8.91 -4.85
N GLN A 37 -12.58 8.34 -6.00
CA GLN A 37 -13.93 8.43 -6.55
C GLN A 37 -14.81 7.29 -6.02
N PRO A 38 -15.76 7.57 -5.10
CA PRO A 38 -16.44 6.51 -4.38
C PRO A 38 -17.51 5.85 -5.26
N SER A 39 -17.27 4.61 -5.69
CA SER A 39 -18.21 3.81 -6.51
C SER A 39 -19.56 3.62 -5.82
N ARG A 40 -20.72 3.71 -6.48
CA ARG A 40 -22.03 3.61 -5.77
C ARG A 40 -22.36 2.24 -5.14
N GLY A 41 -21.44 1.28 -5.21
CA GLY A 41 -21.62 -0.06 -4.64
C GLY A 41 -21.69 -0.06 -3.11
N ASN A 42 -22.32 -1.12 -2.58
CA ASN A 42 -22.31 -1.45 -1.15
C ASN A 42 -21.11 -2.32 -0.75
N HIS A 43 -20.19 -2.57 -1.67
CA HIS A 43 -18.96 -3.31 -1.47
C HIS A 43 -17.86 -2.73 -2.36
N ILE A 44 -16.62 -2.95 -1.96
CA ILE A 44 -15.41 -2.65 -2.74
C ILE A 44 -14.38 -3.74 -2.50
N THR A 45 -13.58 -4.03 -3.53
CA THR A 45 -12.39 -4.87 -3.42
C THR A 45 -11.20 -3.97 -3.11
N VAL A 46 -10.45 -4.30 -2.08
CA VAL A 46 -9.30 -3.52 -1.61
C VAL A 46 -8.04 -4.36 -1.76
N SER A 47 -6.99 -3.75 -2.31
CA SER A 47 -5.62 -4.29 -2.27
C SER A 47 -4.94 -3.84 -0.98
N LEU A 48 -4.49 -4.82 -0.17
CA LEU A 48 -3.95 -4.56 1.15
C LEU A 48 -2.56 -3.91 1.09
N ILE A 49 -2.44 -2.65 1.48
CA ILE A 49 -1.15 -1.95 1.48
C ILE A 49 -0.28 -2.31 2.70
N TYR A 50 1.05 -2.37 2.51
CA TYR A 50 1.99 -2.81 3.55
C TYR A 50 1.83 -2.11 4.91
N PRO A 51 1.74 -0.76 4.99
CA PRO A 51 1.63 -0.08 6.29
C PRO A 51 0.42 -0.55 7.12
N HIS A 52 -0.67 -0.87 6.43
CA HIS A 52 -1.93 -1.32 7.00
C HIS A 52 -1.92 -2.81 7.34
N TRP A 53 -1.30 -3.64 6.49
CA TRP A 53 -1.02 -5.05 6.80
C TRP A 53 -0.19 -5.18 8.08
N ARG A 54 0.93 -4.45 8.17
CA ARG A 54 1.83 -4.51 9.34
C ARG A 54 1.13 -4.02 10.61
N SER A 55 0.28 -2.99 10.50
CA SER A 55 -0.42 -2.36 11.62
C SER A 55 -1.77 -3.01 11.98
N GLY A 56 -2.26 -3.99 11.20
CA GLY A 56 -3.57 -4.61 11.46
C GLY A 56 -4.76 -3.68 11.24
N THR A 57 -4.66 -2.83 10.22
CA THR A 57 -5.62 -1.76 9.94
C THR A 57 -6.06 -1.80 8.47
N ILE A 58 -7.02 -0.96 8.10
CA ILE A 58 -7.37 -0.63 6.72
C ILE A 58 -7.48 0.90 6.55
N PRO A 59 -7.06 1.47 5.40
CA PRO A 59 -7.18 2.90 5.11
C PRO A 59 -8.63 3.38 5.19
N LEU A 60 -8.86 4.60 5.70
CA LEU A 60 -10.17 5.27 5.64
C LEU A 60 -10.19 6.25 4.48
N SER A 61 -10.09 5.71 3.27
CA SER A 61 -10.31 6.45 2.02
C SER A 61 -11.79 6.85 1.89
N LYS A 62 -12.14 7.75 0.97
CA LYS A 62 -13.55 8.18 0.75
C LYS A 62 -14.43 6.99 0.36
N SER A 63 -13.93 6.10 -0.49
CA SER A 63 -14.58 4.85 -0.93
C SER A 63 -14.86 3.91 0.23
N ILE A 64 -13.87 3.68 1.09
CA ILE A 64 -14.00 2.79 2.26
C ILE A 64 -14.93 3.41 3.32
N ALA A 65 -14.79 4.71 3.59
CA ALA A 65 -15.53 5.39 4.65
C ALA A 65 -17.05 5.30 4.51
N ARG A 66 -17.58 5.25 3.29
CA ARG A 66 -19.02 5.11 3.02
C ARG A 66 -19.59 3.76 3.48
N LEU A 67 -18.77 2.71 3.48
CA LEU A 67 -19.20 1.37 3.87
C LEU A 67 -19.22 1.18 5.39
N LEU A 68 -18.68 2.14 6.14
CA LEU A 68 -18.55 2.07 7.58
C LEU A 68 -19.66 2.88 8.28
N PRO A 69 -20.03 2.49 9.51
CA PRO A 69 -20.98 3.25 10.30
C PRO A 69 -20.50 4.69 10.58
N THR A 70 -21.37 5.66 10.31
CA THR A 70 -21.19 7.05 10.72
C THR A 70 -21.79 7.23 12.11
N ALA A 71 -20.98 7.43 13.15
CA ALA A 71 -21.52 7.97 14.40
C ALA A 71 -21.24 9.46 14.40
N TYR A 72 -22.30 10.26 14.49
CA TYR A 72 -22.26 11.70 14.41
C TYR A 72 -21.56 12.36 15.63
N GLU A 73 -21.31 11.65 16.73
CA GLU A 73 -20.98 12.29 18.01
C GLU A 73 -19.77 11.70 18.78
N ALA A 74 -19.12 10.63 18.28
CA ALA A 74 -17.97 10.01 18.98
C ALA A 74 -16.70 9.93 18.10
N PRO A 75 -15.52 10.34 18.63
CA PRO A 75 -14.25 10.31 17.87
C PRO A 75 -13.78 8.89 17.54
N ARG A 76 -14.28 7.88 18.27
CA ARG A 76 -14.07 6.46 18.02
C ARG A 76 -15.43 5.77 17.98
N VAL A 77 -15.69 5.04 16.90
CA VAL A 77 -16.93 4.26 16.73
C VAL A 77 -16.53 2.80 16.74
N ASN A 78 -17.08 2.07 17.71
CA ASN A 78 -17.00 0.63 17.72
C ASN A 78 -18.06 0.09 16.75
N PHE A 79 -17.65 -0.83 15.91
CA PHE A 79 -18.52 -1.59 15.02
C PHE A 79 -18.00 -3.02 14.97
N THR A 80 -18.78 -3.93 14.40
CA THR A 80 -18.43 -5.35 14.33
C THR A 80 -17.99 -5.70 12.92
N PHE A 81 -16.78 -6.20 12.78
CA PHE A 81 -16.39 -6.95 11.59
C PHE A 81 -17.00 -8.34 11.64
N VAL A 82 -17.46 -8.80 10.48
CA VAL A 82 -17.95 -10.17 10.29
C VAL A 82 -17.25 -10.76 9.08
N ASP A 83 -16.55 -11.87 9.29
CA ASP A 83 -15.97 -12.65 8.20
C ASP A 83 -17.10 -13.37 7.43
N GLU A 84 -17.24 -13.12 6.13
CA GLU A 84 -18.32 -13.74 5.34
C GLU A 84 -18.15 -15.26 5.19
N ASP A 85 -16.93 -15.80 5.27
CA ASP A 85 -16.68 -17.24 5.11
C ASP A 85 -16.94 -18.03 6.40
N THR A 86 -16.56 -17.46 7.55
CA THR A 86 -16.60 -18.16 8.85
C THR A 86 -17.72 -17.67 9.77
N HIS A 87 -18.35 -16.54 9.44
CA HIS A 87 -19.29 -15.81 10.29
C HIS A 87 -18.73 -15.41 11.65
N LYS A 88 -17.40 -15.43 11.81
CA LYS A 88 -16.72 -14.97 13.02
C LYS A 88 -16.87 -13.47 13.13
N GLU A 89 -17.37 -13.03 14.27
CA GLU A 89 -17.50 -11.62 14.62
C GLU A 89 -16.31 -11.16 15.46
N PHE A 90 -15.82 -9.96 15.18
CA PHE A 90 -14.77 -9.34 15.99
C PHE A 90 -14.86 -7.81 15.91
N PRO A 91 -14.37 -7.07 16.93
CA PRO A 91 -14.54 -5.63 17.00
C PRO A 91 -13.65 -4.89 15.99
N GLY A 92 -14.18 -3.79 15.46
CA GLY A 92 -13.50 -2.82 14.61
C GLY A 92 -13.63 -1.41 15.16
N TRP A 93 -12.57 -0.61 15.02
CA TRP A 93 -12.56 0.77 15.52
C TRP A 93 -12.21 1.75 14.43
N VAL A 94 -13.11 2.70 14.16
CA VAL A 94 -12.80 3.83 13.26
C VAL A 94 -11.99 4.87 14.02
N VAL A 95 -10.79 5.19 13.54
CA VAL A 95 -9.91 6.24 14.08
C VAL A 95 -9.90 7.42 13.12
N ARG A 96 -10.95 8.24 13.17
CA ARG A 96 -11.17 9.35 12.21
C ARG A 96 -10.04 10.38 12.15
N PRO A 97 -9.46 10.87 13.28
CA PRO A 97 -8.39 11.86 13.22
C PRO A 97 -7.15 11.39 12.45
N HIS A 98 -6.96 10.09 12.33
CA HIS A 98 -5.84 9.47 11.63
C HIS A 98 -6.27 8.68 10.40
N ARG A 99 -7.56 8.75 10.02
CA ARG A 99 -8.14 8.15 8.81
C ARG A 99 -7.78 6.67 8.60
N TYR A 100 -7.94 5.84 9.64
CA TYR A 100 -7.86 4.39 9.47
C TYR A 100 -8.87 3.65 10.34
N VAL A 101 -9.02 2.36 10.07
CA VAL A 101 -9.80 1.43 10.87
C VAL A 101 -8.89 0.36 11.43
N PHE A 102 -9.03 0.06 12.72
CA PHE A 102 -8.21 -0.92 13.46
C PHE A 102 -9.00 -2.19 13.78
N GLY A 103 -8.30 -3.33 13.90
CA GLY A 103 -8.86 -4.60 14.37
C GLY A 103 -8.71 -5.77 13.38
N LEU A 104 -7.84 -5.66 12.37
CA LEU A 104 -7.73 -6.66 11.29
C LEU A 104 -6.45 -7.53 11.38
N LYS A 105 -5.60 -7.33 12.39
CA LYS A 105 -4.29 -8.00 12.50
C LYS A 105 -4.43 -9.52 12.51
N GLU A 106 -5.20 -10.04 13.45
CA GLU A 106 -5.41 -11.46 13.65
C GLU A 106 -6.15 -12.08 12.45
N TRP A 107 -7.05 -11.31 11.82
CA TRP A 107 -7.77 -11.76 10.63
C TRP A 107 -6.83 -11.89 9.41
N TYR A 108 -5.92 -10.94 9.20
CA TYR A 108 -4.91 -11.04 8.14
C TYR A 108 -4.03 -12.27 8.32
N GLU A 109 -3.62 -12.57 9.55
CA GLU A 109 -2.79 -13.75 9.88
C GLU A 109 -3.56 -15.06 9.66
N GLU A 110 -4.81 -15.14 10.15
CA GLU A 110 -5.69 -16.30 9.98
C GLU A 110 -5.93 -16.63 8.49
N LYS A 111 -6.07 -15.59 7.65
CA LYS A 111 -6.29 -15.74 6.21
C LYS A 111 -5.00 -15.81 5.38
N SER A 112 -3.84 -15.76 6.03
CA SER A 112 -2.54 -15.74 5.36
C SER A 112 -2.45 -14.62 4.29
N LEU A 113 -2.99 -13.44 4.62
CA LEU A 113 -2.89 -12.27 3.76
C LEU A 113 -1.49 -11.67 3.84
N ILE A 114 -1.03 -11.19 2.70
CA ILE A 114 0.23 -10.48 2.51
C ILE A 114 -0.05 -9.09 1.90
N PRO A 115 0.91 -8.16 1.88
CA PRO A 115 0.80 -6.95 1.09
C PRO A 115 0.42 -7.28 -0.37
N GLY A 116 -0.56 -6.55 -0.91
CA GLY A 116 -1.18 -6.77 -2.22
C GLY A 116 -2.28 -7.84 -2.26
N SER A 117 -2.59 -8.51 -1.14
CA SER A 117 -3.75 -9.42 -1.08
C SER A 117 -5.06 -8.66 -1.28
N LEU A 118 -5.95 -9.25 -2.08
CA LEU A 118 -7.27 -8.70 -2.33
C LEU A 118 -8.29 -9.24 -1.34
N PHE A 119 -9.11 -8.34 -0.80
CA PHE A 119 -10.26 -8.70 0.01
C PHE A 119 -11.41 -7.74 -0.25
N VAL A 120 -12.63 -8.22 -0.06
CA VAL A 120 -13.84 -7.42 -0.20
C VAL A 120 -14.22 -6.88 1.17
N ILE A 121 -14.60 -5.60 1.21
CA ILE A 121 -15.28 -4.97 2.34
C ILE A 121 -16.65 -4.52 1.88
N LYS A 122 -17.65 -4.74 2.72
CA LYS A 122 -19.06 -4.55 2.38
C LYS A 122 -19.85 -4.07 3.58
N GLN A 123 -20.84 -3.22 3.32
CA GLN A 123 -21.76 -2.78 4.35
C GLN A 123 -22.68 -3.93 4.77
N GLY A 124 -22.75 -4.21 6.08
CA GLY A 124 -23.65 -5.21 6.62
C GLY A 124 -25.12 -4.78 6.56
N LYS A 125 -26.04 -5.76 6.61
CA LYS A 125 -27.49 -5.51 6.71
C LYS A 125 -27.88 -5.00 8.10
N ILE A 126 -27.14 -5.40 9.13
CA ILE A 126 -27.35 -4.99 10.51
C ILE A 126 -26.55 -3.70 10.75
N PRO A 127 -27.17 -2.63 11.29
CA PRO A 127 -26.45 -1.41 11.64
C PRO A 127 -25.26 -1.71 12.56
N GLY A 128 -24.10 -1.16 12.23
CA GLY A 128 -22.87 -1.42 12.99
C GLY A 128 -22.13 -2.68 12.56
N GLN A 129 -22.60 -3.45 11.57
CA GLN A 129 -21.83 -4.55 10.99
C GLN A 129 -21.14 -4.16 9.68
N VAL A 130 -19.91 -4.63 9.52
CA VAL A 130 -19.12 -4.52 8.29
C VAL A 130 -18.65 -5.91 7.93
N LEU A 131 -19.04 -6.37 6.74
CA LEU A 131 -18.70 -7.68 6.23
C LEU A 131 -17.34 -7.61 5.53
N ILE A 132 -16.48 -8.58 5.77
CA ILE A 132 -15.18 -8.71 5.10
C ILE A 132 -14.99 -10.13 4.55
N GLN A 133 -14.32 -10.24 3.41
CA GLN A 133 -14.06 -11.53 2.79
C GLN A 133 -12.70 -11.51 2.07
N ALA A 134 -11.79 -12.40 2.46
CA ALA A 134 -10.56 -12.61 1.71
C ALA A 134 -10.88 -13.27 0.36
N LEU A 135 -10.37 -12.73 -0.75
CA LEU A 135 -10.53 -13.37 -2.05
C LEU A 135 -9.53 -14.52 -2.14
N LYS A 136 -10.04 -15.75 -2.07
CA LYS A 136 -9.23 -16.96 -2.10
C LYS A 136 -9.11 -17.48 -3.52
N LYS A 137 -7.93 -18.00 -3.85
CA LYS A 137 -7.72 -18.80 -5.05
C LYS A 137 -7.19 -20.18 -4.71
N ARG A 138 -7.23 -21.08 -5.69
CA ARG A 138 -6.61 -22.40 -5.54
C ARG A 138 -5.13 -22.21 -5.18
N PRO A 139 -4.62 -22.84 -4.10
CA PRO A 139 -3.22 -22.70 -3.74
C PRO A 139 -2.29 -23.14 -4.86
N THR A 140 -1.44 -22.23 -5.31
CA THR A 140 -0.44 -22.47 -6.36
C THR A 140 0.93 -21.95 -5.92
N LYS A 141 1.99 -22.52 -6.50
CA LYS A 141 3.33 -21.96 -6.36
C LYS A 141 3.58 -20.98 -7.47
N ASP A 142 3.72 -19.70 -7.14
CA ASP A 142 3.90 -18.63 -8.09
C ASP A 142 5.16 -17.81 -7.80
N TRP A 143 5.70 -17.15 -8.81
CA TRP A 143 6.83 -16.23 -8.64
C TRP A 143 6.28 -14.87 -8.18
N ILE A 144 6.66 -14.45 -6.99
CA ILE A 144 6.22 -13.17 -6.41
C ILE A 144 7.43 -12.30 -6.07
N ARG A 145 7.28 -10.99 -6.25
CA ARG A 145 8.25 -10.01 -5.75
C ARG A 145 8.42 -10.21 -4.25
N THR A 146 9.65 -10.31 -3.81
CA THR A 146 10.02 -10.54 -2.40
C THR A 146 11.05 -9.52 -2.00
N VAL A 147 10.80 -8.82 -0.90
CA VAL A 147 11.80 -7.92 -0.29
C VAL A 147 12.72 -8.74 0.62
N LEU A 148 14.03 -8.51 0.52
CA LEU A 148 15.03 -9.11 1.39
C LEU A 148 15.90 -8.00 1.99
N VAL A 149 16.23 -8.15 3.27
CA VAL A 149 17.13 -7.24 3.98
C VAL A 149 18.44 -7.98 4.25
N GLY A 150 19.54 -7.45 3.73
CA GLY A 150 20.89 -7.94 3.96
C GLY A 150 21.36 -7.69 5.40
N THR A 151 22.43 -8.38 5.81
CA THR A 151 23.03 -8.21 7.14
C THR A 151 23.65 -6.83 7.34
N ASP A 152 23.97 -6.14 6.25
CA ASP A 152 24.45 -4.76 6.18
C ASP A 152 23.32 -3.71 6.21
N GLY A 153 22.06 -4.14 6.24
CA GLY A 153 20.88 -3.28 6.14
C GLY A 153 20.52 -2.88 4.71
N GLY A 154 21.22 -3.40 3.70
CA GLY A 154 20.87 -3.23 2.29
C GLY A 154 19.52 -3.89 1.99
N VAL A 155 18.72 -3.26 1.13
CA VAL A 155 17.42 -3.79 0.72
C VAL A 155 17.47 -4.15 -0.75
N VAL A 156 17.04 -5.36 -1.07
CA VAL A 156 16.90 -5.84 -2.46
C VAL A 156 15.52 -6.40 -2.69
N PHE A 157 15.06 -6.30 -3.93
CA PHE A 157 13.85 -6.96 -4.41
C PHE A 157 14.25 -8.09 -5.36
N THR A 158 13.61 -9.25 -5.24
CA THR A 158 13.84 -10.40 -6.12
C THR A 158 12.56 -11.18 -6.35
N MET A 159 12.51 -12.02 -7.37
CA MET A 159 11.40 -12.94 -7.59
C MET A 159 11.71 -14.27 -6.88
N LEU A 160 10.87 -14.67 -5.92
CA LEU A 160 10.95 -15.98 -5.29
C LEU A 160 9.66 -16.76 -5.50
N LYS A 161 9.77 -18.08 -5.60
CA LYS A 161 8.62 -18.97 -5.71
C LYS A 161 7.97 -19.16 -4.34
N GLN A 162 6.75 -18.68 -4.19
CA GLN A 162 5.98 -18.73 -2.94
C GLN A 162 4.67 -19.50 -3.12
N GLN A 163 4.19 -20.11 -2.04
CA GLN A 163 2.85 -20.71 -2.02
C GLN A 163 1.84 -19.59 -1.81
N ILE A 164 0.96 -19.35 -2.78
CA ILE A 164 -0.06 -18.30 -2.73
C ILE A 164 -1.45 -18.93 -2.73
N SER A 165 -2.30 -18.53 -1.79
CA SER A 165 -3.68 -19.02 -1.62
C SER A 165 -4.75 -17.93 -1.74
N ASN A 166 -4.36 -16.68 -1.93
CA ASN A 166 -5.25 -15.53 -2.05
C ASN A 166 -5.09 -14.88 -3.44
N ASP A 167 -6.15 -14.28 -3.95
CA ASP A 167 -6.06 -13.37 -5.08
C ASP A 167 -5.23 -12.15 -4.67
N LEU A 168 -4.39 -11.71 -5.59
CA LEU A 168 -3.44 -10.64 -5.39
C LEU A 168 -3.63 -9.60 -6.48
N ASP A 169 -3.34 -8.35 -6.14
CA ASP A 169 -2.98 -7.35 -7.12
C ASP A 169 -1.50 -7.54 -7.47
N ASP A 170 -1.22 -8.01 -8.68
CA ASP A 170 0.14 -8.37 -9.12
C ASP A 170 1.13 -7.21 -9.08
N ARG A 171 0.65 -5.96 -9.18
CA ARG A 171 1.48 -4.75 -9.09
C ARG A 171 1.78 -4.39 -7.64
N MET A 172 0.82 -4.61 -6.73
CA MET A 172 0.97 -4.31 -5.31
C MET A 172 1.62 -5.43 -4.49
N ALA A 173 1.57 -6.66 -4.98
CA ALA A 173 1.96 -7.83 -4.22
C ALA A 173 3.46 -7.94 -4.03
N ILE A 174 3.88 -7.87 -2.77
CA ILE A 174 5.26 -8.07 -2.36
C ILE A 174 5.29 -8.91 -1.09
N MET A 175 5.95 -10.07 -1.17
CA MET A 175 6.19 -10.93 -0.04
C MET A 175 7.21 -10.30 0.91
N VAL A 176 6.92 -10.34 2.22
CA VAL A 176 7.78 -9.82 3.29
C VAL A 176 8.08 -10.96 4.27
N PRO A 177 9.15 -11.76 4.04
CA PRO A 177 9.46 -12.93 4.85
C PRO A 177 9.92 -12.62 6.28
N ASP A 178 10.56 -11.45 6.47
CA ASP A 178 11.08 -10.97 7.75
C ASP A 178 10.57 -9.55 8.03
N PRO A 179 9.35 -9.40 8.57
CA PRO A 179 8.77 -8.09 8.89
C PRO A 179 9.58 -7.34 9.95
N GLU A 180 10.20 -8.06 10.89
CA GLU A 180 11.01 -7.47 11.95
C GLU A 180 12.29 -6.81 11.41
N ALA A 181 12.92 -7.37 10.39
CA ALA A 181 14.04 -6.72 9.71
C ALA A 181 13.61 -5.41 9.03
N ILE A 182 12.41 -5.37 8.44
CA ILE A 182 11.85 -4.15 7.87
C ILE A 182 11.56 -3.13 8.97
N ASP A 183 10.99 -3.54 10.11
CA ASP A 183 10.70 -2.64 11.22
C ASP A 183 11.97 -1.91 11.72
N LYS A 184 13.12 -2.59 11.75
CA LYS A 184 14.41 -1.97 12.11
C LYS A 184 14.84 -0.88 11.12
N LEU A 185 14.55 -1.04 9.83
CA LEU A 185 14.79 0.02 8.83
C LEU A 185 13.87 1.22 9.09
N TRP A 186 12.64 0.95 9.50
CA TRP A 186 11.66 1.97 9.85
C TRP A 186 12.08 2.81 11.06
N GLU A 187 12.79 2.22 12.03
CA GLU A 187 13.33 2.91 13.21
C GLU A 187 14.48 3.89 12.89
N GLN A 188 15.10 3.81 11.71
CA GLN A 188 16.18 4.72 11.32
C GLN A 188 15.67 6.17 11.19
N THR A 189 16.46 7.11 11.71
CA THR A 189 16.16 8.55 11.72
C THR A 189 17.34 9.39 11.22
N GLY A 190 17.07 10.65 10.88
CA GLY A 190 18.09 11.61 10.47
C GLY A 190 18.87 11.16 9.22
N LYS A 191 20.19 11.34 9.24
CA LYS A 191 21.07 11.02 8.10
C LYS A 191 21.02 9.54 7.68
N ALA A 192 20.82 8.62 8.63
CA ALA A 192 20.78 7.19 8.35
C ALA A 192 19.57 6.80 7.48
N ARG A 193 18.43 7.49 7.65
CA ARG A 193 17.22 7.24 6.85
C ARG A 193 17.32 7.78 5.43
N GLY A 194 18.14 8.82 5.22
CA GLY A 194 18.17 9.57 3.97
C GLY A 194 16.87 10.33 3.66
N THR A 195 16.83 10.93 2.48
CA THR A 195 15.65 11.67 2.00
C THR A 195 14.61 10.73 1.39
N LEU A 196 13.38 11.22 1.21
CA LEU A 196 12.31 10.41 0.62
C LEU A 196 12.60 10.12 -0.86
N GLU A 197 13.16 11.11 -1.56
CA GLU A 197 13.57 11.04 -2.97
C GLU A 197 14.61 9.94 -3.17
N VAL A 198 15.62 9.88 -2.30
CA VAL A 198 16.63 8.81 -2.34
C VAL A 198 15.98 7.44 -2.10
N SER A 199 15.03 7.33 -1.15
CA SER A 199 14.29 6.08 -0.95
C SER A 199 13.53 5.66 -2.21
N ILE A 200 12.79 6.59 -2.83
CA ILE A 200 12.00 6.32 -4.04
C ILE A 200 12.91 5.88 -5.20
N ILE A 201 14.01 6.59 -5.45
CA ILE A 201 14.91 6.26 -6.56
C ILE A 201 15.67 4.96 -6.33
N ASN A 202 16.10 4.68 -5.10
CA ASN A 202 16.73 3.40 -4.80
C ASN A 202 15.74 2.22 -4.92
N THR A 203 14.49 2.40 -4.47
CA THR A 203 13.46 1.38 -4.70
C THR A 203 13.17 1.20 -6.18
N MET A 204 13.09 2.28 -6.97
CA MET A 204 12.94 2.22 -8.42
C MET A 204 14.08 1.41 -9.05
N ARG A 205 15.34 1.70 -8.70
CA ARG A 205 16.52 0.95 -9.18
C ARG A 205 16.45 -0.54 -8.89
N GLU A 206 15.97 -0.94 -7.71
CA GLU A 206 15.83 -2.37 -7.41
C GLU A 206 14.67 -3.01 -8.19
N LEU A 207 13.54 -2.31 -8.35
CA LEU A 207 12.37 -2.85 -9.04
C LEU A 207 12.56 -2.98 -10.55
N ILE A 208 13.25 -2.03 -11.20
CA ILE A 208 13.51 -2.11 -12.65
C ILE A 208 14.38 -3.33 -13.01
N LYS A 209 15.22 -3.85 -12.10
CA LYS A 209 16.00 -5.08 -12.33
C LYS A 209 15.11 -6.31 -12.49
N LEU A 210 13.88 -6.27 -11.98
CA LEU A 210 12.90 -7.35 -12.12
C LEU A 210 12.10 -7.24 -13.41
N SER A 211 12.22 -6.13 -14.14
CA SER A 211 11.52 -5.87 -15.40
C SER A 211 12.48 -6.11 -16.57
N PRO A 212 12.16 -7.04 -17.49
CA PRO A 212 12.99 -7.29 -18.67
C PRO A 212 13.22 -6.05 -19.55
N GLN A 213 12.29 -5.10 -19.51
CA GLN A 213 12.33 -3.86 -20.27
C GLN A 213 12.91 -2.67 -19.47
N GLY A 214 13.33 -2.89 -18.22
CA GLY A 214 13.98 -1.87 -17.39
C GLY A 214 13.08 -0.69 -16.99
N HIS A 215 11.76 -0.92 -16.90
CA HIS A 215 10.79 0.07 -16.43
C HIS A 215 9.95 -0.48 -15.27
N VAL A 216 9.33 0.42 -14.51
CA VAL A 216 8.48 0.09 -13.36
C VAL A 216 7.16 0.86 -13.46
N HIS A 217 6.06 0.22 -13.07
CA HIS A 217 4.78 0.91 -12.96
C HIS A 217 4.70 1.71 -11.64
N ALA A 218 4.08 2.89 -11.62
CA ALA A 218 4.00 3.73 -10.43
C ALA A 218 3.36 3.02 -9.22
N GLN A 219 2.35 2.18 -9.47
CA GLN A 219 1.71 1.35 -8.43
C GLN A 219 2.69 0.33 -7.81
N GLU A 220 3.56 -0.28 -8.63
CA GLU A 220 4.59 -1.22 -8.16
C GLU A 220 5.63 -0.50 -7.31
N LEU A 221 6.06 0.68 -7.77
CA LEU A 221 6.96 1.54 -7.02
C LEU A 221 6.33 2.00 -5.71
N TYR A 222 5.04 2.37 -5.71
CA TYR A 222 4.28 2.71 -4.53
C TYR A 222 4.29 1.59 -3.49
N ALA A 223 4.02 0.36 -3.91
CA ALA A 223 4.06 -0.79 -3.01
C ALA A 223 5.46 -0.99 -2.42
N GLY A 224 6.50 -0.96 -3.26
CA GLY A 224 7.89 -1.13 -2.82
C GLY A 224 8.35 -0.04 -1.85
N VAL A 225 8.04 1.22 -2.14
CA VAL A 225 8.41 2.36 -1.28
C VAL A 225 7.71 2.25 0.05
N ASN A 226 6.41 1.95 0.06
CA ASN A 226 5.63 1.84 1.31
C ASN A 226 6.00 0.64 2.17
N ILE A 227 6.78 -0.33 1.69
CA ILE A 227 7.44 -1.33 2.55
C ILE A 227 8.52 -0.71 3.41
N LEU A 228 9.26 0.27 2.89
CA LEU A 228 10.44 0.85 3.56
C LEU A 228 10.12 2.16 4.27
N ARG A 229 9.15 2.90 3.75
CA ARG A 229 8.80 4.24 4.23
C ARG A 229 7.40 4.63 3.77
N ARG A 230 6.56 5.08 4.70
CA ARG A 230 5.23 5.61 4.36
C ARG A 230 5.35 6.75 3.35
N CYS A 231 4.63 6.65 2.24
CA CYS A 231 4.59 7.65 1.18
C CYS A 231 3.22 7.63 0.47
N PRO A 232 2.53 8.76 0.31
CA PRO A 232 1.33 8.84 -0.53
C PRO A 232 1.66 8.58 -2.01
N PRO A 233 0.75 7.99 -2.80
CA PRO A 233 0.96 7.78 -4.24
C PRO A 233 1.25 9.07 -5.02
N GLY A 234 0.56 10.19 -4.73
CA GLY A 234 0.78 11.45 -5.43
C GLY A 234 2.20 12.01 -5.24
N ILE A 235 2.78 11.80 -4.06
CA ILE A 235 4.16 12.23 -3.75
C ILE A 235 5.18 11.42 -4.55
N ILE A 236 4.90 10.15 -4.84
CA ILE A 236 5.79 9.34 -5.69
C ILE A 236 5.85 9.93 -7.09
N LEU A 237 4.70 10.27 -7.66
CA LEU A 237 4.63 10.91 -8.97
C LEU A 237 5.34 12.28 -8.96
N GLN A 238 5.19 13.06 -7.89
CA GLN A 238 5.86 14.36 -7.77
C GLN A 238 7.38 14.21 -7.73
N VAL A 239 7.88 13.24 -6.98
CA VAL A 239 9.32 12.98 -6.96
C VAL A 239 9.77 12.58 -8.36
N LEU A 240 9.13 11.59 -9.00
CA LEU A 240 9.51 11.11 -10.33
C LEU A 240 9.53 12.23 -11.38
N ALA A 241 8.51 13.09 -11.40
CA ALA A 241 8.41 14.22 -12.33
C ALA A 241 9.55 15.23 -12.19
N ASN A 242 10.18 15.31 -11.02
CA ASN A 242 11.27 16.23 -10.71
C ASN A 242 12.66 15.59 -10.78
N GLN A 243 12.79 14.37 -11.32
CA GLN A 243 14.08 13.70 -11.50
C GLN A 243 14.51 13.71 -12.97
N PRO A 244 15.65 14.35 -13.33
CA PRO A 244 16.09 14.46 -14.73
C PRO A 244 16.43 13.11 -15.37
N GLN A 245 16.82 12.13 -14.54
CA GLN A 245 17.13 10.76 -14.93
C GLN A 245 15.90 9.85 -15.07
N VAL A 246 14.68 10.37 -14.84
CA VAL A 246 13.44 9.59 -14.89
C VAL A 246 12.61 10.02 -16.11
N SER A 247 12.24 9.05 -16.94
CA SER A 247 11.41 9.25 -18.12
C SER A 247 10.05 8.56 -17.94
N HIS A 248 8.94 9.29 -18.16
CA HIS A 248 7.60 8.73 -18.20
C HIS A 248 7.31 8.13 -19.58
N LEU A 249 6.86 6.87 -19.63
CA LEU A 249 6.63 6.10 -20.86
C LEU A 249 5.14 6.02 -21.25
N GLY A 250 4.23 6.55 -20.43
CA GLY A 250 2.78 6.39 -20.57
C GLY A 250 2.21 5.28 -19.68
N ASP A 251 0.90 5.31 -19.41
CA ASP A 251 0.19 4.33 -18.56
C ASP A 251 0.88 4.10 -17.20
N LEU A 252 1.34 5.20 -16.57
CA LEU A 252 2.06 5.21 -15.29
C LEU A 252 3.35 4.37 -15.27
N TYR A 253 3.93 4.04 -16.43
CA TYR A 253 5.24 3.40 -16.51
C TYR A 253 6.36 4.43 -16.56
N PHE A 254 7.42 4.16 -15.79
CA PHE A 254 8.59 5.03 -15.67
C PHE A 254 9.87 4.23 -15.89
N LYS A 255 10.84 4.86 -16.56
CA LYS A 255 12.18 4.34 -16.77
C LYS A 255 13.20 5.22 -16.05
N LEU A 256 14.26 4.59 -15.57
CA LEU A 256 15.42 5.28 -15.01
C LEU A 256 16.58 5.16 -16.00
N ASP A 257 17.13 6.30 -16.42
CA ASP A 257 18.31 6.34 -17.29
C ASP A 257 19.58 6.39 -16.42
N GLU A 258 20.21 5.23 -16.22
CA GLU A 258 21.38 5.09 -15.34
C GLU A 258 22.60 5.91 -15.82
N THR A 259 22.65 6.26 -17.12
CA THR A 259 23.71 7.07 -17.72
C THR A 259 23.72 8.54 -17.30
N ALA A 260 22.63 9.05 -16.68
CA ALA A 260 22.54 10.44 -16.24
C ALA A 260 23.18 10.70 -14.85
N SER A 261 23.76 9.67 -14.23
CA SER A 261 24.35 9.73 -12.88
C SER A 261 25.83 10.19 -12.85
N GLU A 262 26.46 10.35 -14.01
CA GLU A 262 27.91 10.57 -14.15
C GLU A 262 28.33 11.95 -14.72
N GLU A 263 27.41 12.91 -14.81
CA GLU A 263 27.73 14.32 -15.17
C GLU A 263 27.61 15.29 -13.97
#